data_AF-A0A955TTN0-F1
#
_entry.id   AF-A0A955TTN0-F1
#
_cell.length_a   1.000
_cell.length_b   1.000
_cell.length_c   1.000
_cell.angle_alpha   90.00
_cell.angle_beta   90.00
_cell.angle_gamma   90.00
#
_symmetry.space_group_name_H-M   'P 1'
#
loop_
_entity.id
_entity.type
_entity.pdbx_description
1 polymer ?
#
loop_
_entity_poly.entity_id
_entity_poly.type
_entity_poly.pdbx_seq_one_letter_code
_entity_poly.pdbx_strand_id
1 'polypeptide(L)'
;TVCDPAHAAAFLSGLYQASHEGSLQVIATIRSDFLSYCYDHPDLLTVLKGTGHYPLGAADAISIRDMIAQPARRAGLTISDKLVRTMGKVVGATPGSLPLLAFALQQLFNRRIGNALTEEVYEQELGGLAGAIGLHAEEVEKQIPTVVNVTTEEALSKVFAPLVAMVSEGQPTRARVRKDAYEAPWRPVVDLLIKERLLQGEEGEQAEGLVSIAHETLFQAWPSLAKWVAENQQDLFTLRQADMQAGEWERHGYDPSDLWLNPARVRAARQAIKNFGKTTSPVLARFLNPVQELITVLERPEVSHQDRFQIGLTILLFGDDPRPGVGVKDGIPDIEWINIPGGKIRLEEVDHVFTVKPFKIAKYPVTNAQFHAFIDDGGYEPDQEWWKGLQYQESESSTWREPNAPRENVSWFEAVAFCRWLSARRNEVIRLPTEWEWQQAATGGNPANDYPWGTEWDPARCNSDESRLNRTTPVGLYPQGATAQGVMDLAGNVWEWCLNTDENLEQPTSLDVDAWVGLRVVRGGSWLNDPDFLRSSDRNRFTSGSRSSFLGFRLAQGTR
;
A
#
# COMPACT_ATOMS: atom_id res chain seq x y z
N THR A 1 12.54 -45.06 7.13
CA THR A 1 11.74 -44.69 5.94
C THR A 1 12.49 -45.21 4.74
N VAL A 2 11.85 -45.99 3.86
CA VAL A 2 12.49 -46.44 2.62
C VAL A 2 12.28 -45.32 1.61
N CYS A 3 13.31 -44.50 1.36
CA CYS A 3 13.17 -43.28 0.54
C CYS A 3 13.40 -43.53 -0.96
N ASP A 4 13.90 -44.70 -1.34
CA ASP A 4 14.13 -45.07 -2.74
C ASP A 4 12.96 -45.92 -3.27
N PRO A 5 12.27 -45.48 -4.35
CA PRO A 5 11.15 -46.20 -4.95
C PRO A 5 11.46 -47.66 -5.32
N ALA A 6 12.69 -47.95 -5.78
CA ALA A 6 13.08 -49.30 -6.17
C ALA A 6 13.18 -50.23 -4.95
N HIS A 7 13.70 -49.72 -3.83
CA HIS A 7 13.76 -50.45 -2.57
C HIS A 7 12.35 -50.61 -1.94
N ALA A 8 11.47 -49.61 -2.10
CA ALA A 8 10.11 -49.67 -1.58
C ALA A 8 9.28 -50.76 -2.27
N ALA A 9 9.33 -50.86 -3.60
CA ALA A 9 8.61 -51.89 -4.36
C ALA A 9 9.10 -53.31 -4.01
N ALA A 10 10.42 -53.52 -3.95
CA ALA A 10 11.00 -54.80 -3.56
C ALA A 10 10.60 -55.21 -2.12
N PHE A 11 10.59 -54.24 -1.20
CA PHE A 11 10.15 -54.46 0.18
C PHE A 11 8.67 -54.85 0.28
N LEU A 12 7.78 -54.14 -0.43
CA LEU A 12 6.34 -54.43 -0.45
C LEU A 12 6.05 -55.81 -1.06
N SER A 13 6.73 -56.15 -2.15
CA SER A 13 6.63 -57.48 -2.76
C SER A 13 7.11 -58.58 -1.81
N GLY A 14 8.22 -58.34 -1.09
CA GLY A 14 8.72 -59.26 -0.07
C GLY A 14 7.75 -59.48 1.09
N LEU A 15 7.10 -58.40 1.58
CA LEU A 15 6.06 -58.49 2.59
C LEU A 15 4.84 -59.29 2.10
N TYR A 16 4.43 -59.09 0.85
CA TYR A 16 3.33 -59.83 0.25
C TYR A 16 3.64 -61.33 0.19
N GLN A 17 4.81 -61.72 -0.32
CA GLN A 17 5.21 -63.13 -0.39
C GLN A 17 5.31 -63.77 1.01
N ALA A 18 5.98 -63.09 1.96
CA ALA A 18 6.11 -63.58 3.34
C ALA A 18 4.75 -63.76 4.04
N SER A 19 3.74 -62.95 3.66
CA SER A 19 2.37 -63.09 4.19
C SER A 19 1.61 -64.30 3.63
N HIS A 20 1.96 -64.77 2.43
CA HIS A 20 1.33 -65.94 1.79
C HIS A 20 1.97 -67.26 2.21
N GLU A 21 3.24 -67.25 2.63
CA GLU A 21 3.94 -68.42 3.16
C GLU A 21 3.52 -68.79 4.59
N GLY A 22 2.65 -67.99 5.24
CA GLY A 22 2.07 -68.28 6.55
C GLY A 22 3.00 -68.00 7.75
N SER A 23 4.24 -67.59 7.50
CA SER A 23 5.22 -67.23 8.54
C SER A 23 5.01 -65.82 9.12
N LEU A 24 4.20 -64.98 8.48
CA LEU A 24 4.03 -63.58 8.85
C LEU A 24 2.59 -63.10 8.62
N GLN A 25 1.98 -62.45 9.62
CA GLN A 25 0.76 -61.68 9.42
C GLN A 25 1.11 -60.20 9.28
N VAL A 26 0.66 -59.56 8.20
CA VAL A 26 0.95 -58.16 7.91
C VAL A 26 -0.34 -57.36 8.02
N ILE A 27 -0.34 -56.35 8.89
CA ILE A 27 -1.38 -55.32 8.98
C ILE A 27 -0.71 -54.00 8.61
N ALA A 28 -1.23 -53.33 7.59
CA ALA A 28 -0.72 -52.04 7.14
C ALA A 28 -1.83 -50.99 7.21
N THR A 29 -1.46 -49.76 7.58
CA THR A 29 -2.35 -48.60 7.54
C THR A 29 -1.89 -47.68 6.41
N ILE A 30 -2.84 -47.28 5.57
CA ILE A 30 -2.63 -46.39 4.43
C ILE A 30 -3.60 -45.23 4.56
N ARG A 31 -3.11 -44.01 4.36
CA ARG A 31 -4.00 -42.85 4.22
C ARG A 31 -4.66 -42.89 2.84
N SER A 32 -5.90 -42.42 2.75
CA SER A 32 -6.73 -42.57 1.54
C SER A 32 -6.15 -41.92 0.29
N ASP A 33 -5.38 -40.85 0.45
CA ASP A 33 -4.65 -40.15 -0.61
C ASP A 33 -3.51 -40.97 -1.22
N PHE A 34 -3.02 -42.01 -0.54
CA PHE A 34 -2.01 -42.93 -1.05
C PHE A 34 -2.58 -44.23 -1.64
N LEU A 35 -3.91 -44.37 -1.71
CA LEU A 35 -4.53 -45.55 -2.34
C LEU A 35 -4.17 -45.67 -3.82
N SER A 36 -4.01 -44.55 -4.54
CA SER A 36 -3.58 -44.53 -5.94
C SER A 36 -2.25 -45.25 -6.15
N TYR A 37 -1.24 -44.94 -5.32
CA TYR A 37 0.07 -45.62 -5.34
C TYR A 37 -0.04 -47.13 -5.09
N CYS A 38 -1.03 -47.56 -4.31
CA CYS A 38 -1.24 -48.98 -4.04
C CYS A 38 -1.89 -49.70 -5.23
N TYR A 39 -2.66 -49.00 -6.06
CA TYR A 39 -3.20 -49.56 -7.30
C TYR A 39 -2.11 -49.81 -8.35
N ASP A 40 -1.05 -49.02 -8.32
CA ASP A 40 0.07 -49.16 -9.26
C ASP A 40 1.03 -50.31 -8.89
N HIS A 41 0.95 -50.85 -7.66
CA HIS A 41 1.75 -52.01 -7.24
C HIS A 41 0.97 -53.33 -7.40
N PRO A 42 1.42 -54.29 -8.23
CA PRO A 42 0.65 -55.50 -8.57
C PRO A 42 0.19 -56.33 -7.36
N ASP A 43 1.10 -56.55 -6.41
CA ASP A 43 0.82 -57.34 -5.21
C ASP A 43 -0.18 -56.64 -4.27
N LEU A 44 -0.04 -55.33 -4.06
CA LEU A 44 -0.98 -54.56 -3.24
C LEU A 44 -2.35 -54.44 -3.90
N LEU A 45 -2.40 -54.26 -5.22
CA LEU A 45 -3.66 -54.29 -5.98
C LEU A 45 -4.38 -55.62 -5.80
N THR A 46 -3.65 -56.74 -5.71
CA THR A 46 -4.22 -58.06 -5.44
C THR A 46 -4.81 -58.14 -4.03
N VAL A 47 -4.11 -57.62 -3.02
CA VAL A 47 -4.62 -57.53 -1.64
C VAL A 47 -5.89 -56.67 -1.57
N LEU A 48 -5.89 -55.52 -2.27
CA LEU A 48 -7.00 -54.57 -2.30
C LEU A 48 -8.24 -55.11 -3.04
N LYS A 49 -8.04 -55.93 -4.09
CA LYS A 49 -9.14 -56.62 -4.80
C LYS A 49 -9.75 -57.77 -3.99
N GLY A 50 -8.99 -58.34 -3.06
CA GLY A 50 -9.43 -59.42 -2.17
C GLY A 50 -10.15 -58.92 -0.91
N THR A 51 -10.20 -59.76 0.12
CA THR A 51 -10.78 -59.43 1.44
C THR A 51 -9.78 -58.75 2.40
N GLY A 52 -8.60 -58.35 1.90
CA GLY A 52 -7.52 -57.78 2.72
C GLY A 52 -7.62 -56.27 2.95
N HIS A 53 -8.64 -55.61 2.42
CA HIS A 53 -8.89 -54.19 2.58
C HIS A 53 -10.04 -53.93 3.56
N TYR A 54 -9.77 -53.08 4.56
CA TYR A 54 -10.77 -52.62 5.52
C TYR A 54 -10.86 -51.08 5.46
N PRO A 55 -11.89 -50.50 4.83
CA PRO A 55 -12.05 -49.05 4.76
C PRO A 55 -12.44 -48.52 6.13
N LEU A 56 -11.61 -47.64 6.70
CA LEU A 56 -11.89 -47.00 7.98
C LEU A 56 -12.71 -45.73 7.76
N GLY A 57 -14.00 -45.76 8.12
CA GLY A 57 -14.85 -44.56 8.11
C GLY A 57 -14.52 -43.60 9.27
N ALA A 58 -15.20 -42.45 9.30
CA ALA A 58 -15.14 -41.56 10.45
C ALA A 58 -15.58 -42.30 11.72
N ALA A 59 -14.81 -42.17 12.80
CA ALA A 59 -15.11 -42.81 14.06
C ALA A 59 -16.45 -42.29 14.63
N ASP A 60 -17.39 -43.18 14.87
CA ASP A 60 -18.63 -42.83 15.54
C ASP A 60 -18.42 -42.61 17.05
N ALA A 61 -19.44 -42.11 17.74
CA ALA A 61 -19.35 -41.80 19.16
C ALA A 61 -19.01 -43.03 20.02
N ILE A 62 -19.39 -44.24 19.58
CA ILE A 62 -19.10 -45.50 20.30
C ILE A 62 -17.62 -45.84 20.14
N SER A 63 -17.13 -45.80 18.90
CA SER A 63 -15.72 -46.03 18.54
C SER A 63 -14.81 -45.08 19.29
N ILE A 64 -15.15 -43.78 19.38
CA ILE A 64 -14.37 -42.81 20.16
C ILE A 64 -14.30 -43.20 21.64
N ARG A 65 -15.41 -43.66 22.24
CA ARG A 65 -15.38 -44.14 23.63
C ARG A 65 -14.49 -45.36 23.80
N ASP A 66 -14.55 -46.31 22.88
CA ASP A 66 -13.71 -47.49 22.93
C ASP A 66 -12.23 -47.16 22.72
N MET A 67 -11.93 -46.22 21.82
CA MET A 67 -10.57 -45.69 21.61
C MET A 67 -9.98 -45.05 22.88
N ILE A 68 -10.81 -44.52 23.77
CA ILE A 68 -10.39 -43.97 25.06
C ILE A 68 -10.29 -45.08 26.12
N ALA A 69 -11.37 -45.85 26.30
CA ALA A 69 -11.53 -46.74 27.45
C ALA A 69 -10.77 -48.06 27.31
N GLN A 70 -10.71 -48.65 26.11
CA GLN A 70 -10.08 -49.96 25.90
C GLN A 70 -8.56 -49.94 26.13
N PRO A 71 -7.79 -48.96 25.62
CA PRO A 71 -6.36 -48.87 25.93
C PRO A 71 -6.08 -48.72 27.43
N ALA A 72 -6.86 -47.87 28.11
CA ALA A 72 -6.74 -47.68 29.56
C ALA A 72 -6.97 -49.00 30.32
N ARG A 73 -8.07 -49.71 30.01
CA ARG A 73 -8.37 -51.02 30.61
C ARG A 73 -7.26 -52.05 30.38
N ARG A 74 -6.74 -52.14 29.15
CA ARG A 74 -5.64 -53.06 28.80
C ARG A 74 -4.35 -52.73 29.55
N ALA A 75 -4.10 -51.46 29.82
CA ALA A 75 -2.94 -51.00 30.58
C ALA A 75 -3.13 -51.08 32.11
N GLY A 76 -4.27 -51.60 32.61
CA GLY A 76 -4.56 -51.69 34.04
C GLY A 76 -4.94 -50.34 34.69
N LEU A 77 -5.31 -49.35 33.89
CA LEU A 77 -5.76 -48.03 34.35
C LEU A 77 -7.28 -48.03 34.59
N THR A 78 -7.71 -47.24 35.56
CA THR A 78 -9.13 -46.98 35.83
C THR A 78 -9.52 -45.62 35.26
N ILE A 79 -10.62 -45.58 34.50
CA ILE A 79 -11.19 -44.35 33.92
C ILE A 79 -12.70 -44.39 34.08
N SER A 80 -13.32 -43.28 34.49
CA SER A 80 -14.76 -43.24 34.70
C SER A 80 -15.54 -43.14 33.38
N ASP A 81 -16.72 -43.77 33.32
CA ASP A 81 -17.61 -43.65 32.15
C ASP A 81 -18.08 -42.21 31.91
N LYS A 82 -18.11 -41.38 32.96
CA LYS A 82 -18.46 -39.96 32.83
C LYS A 82 -17.33 -39.21 32.12
N LEU A 83 -16.06 -39.43 32.49
CA LEU A 83 -14.91 -38.82 31.81
C LEU A 83 -14.83 -39.20 30.33
N VAL A 84 -14.98 -40.50 30.03
CA VAL A 84 -15.02 -41.02 28.65
C VAL A 84 -16.14 -40.37 27.84
N ARG A 85 -17.32 -40.17 28.45
CA ARG A 85 -18.45 -39.48 27.81
C ARG A 85 -18.17 -38.00 27.55
N THR A 86 -17.57 -37.31 28.51
CA THR A 86 -17.22 -35.88 28.40
C THR A 86 -16.23 -35.67 27.25
N MET A 87 -15.14 -36.44 27.21
CA MET A 87 -14.15 -36.37 26.13
C MET A 87 -14.76 -36.73 24.76
N GLY A 88 -15.55 -37.81 24.70
CA GLY A 88 -16.17 -38.26 23.45
C GLY A 88 -17.16 -37.25 22.84
N LYS A 89 -17.91 -36.51 23.66
CA LYS A 89 -18.82 -35.46 23.18
C LYS A 89 -18.09 -34.32 22.47
N VAL A 90 -16.92 -33.92 22.97
CA VAL A 90 -16.14 -32.81 22.40
C VAL A 90 -15.54 -33.20 21.05
N VAL A 91 -15.07 -34.43 20.93
CA VAL A 91 -14.43 -34.95 19.71
C VAL A 91 -15.45 -35.17 18.58
N GLY A 92 -16.63 -35.70 18.90
CA GLY A 92 -17.69 -35.96 17.91
C GLY A 92 -18.29 -34.72 17.25
N ALA A 93 -18.08 -33.52 17.81
CA ALA A 93 -18.65 -32.27 17.30
C ALA A 93 -17.76 -31.55 16.27
N THR A 94 -16.46 -31.88 16.21
CA THR A 94 -15.48 -31.08 15.43
C THR A 94 -14.53 -31.99 14.64
N PRO A 95 -14.47 -31.88 13.30
CA PRO A 95 -13.48 -32.59 12.48
C PRO A 95 -12.04 -32.22 12.89
N GLY A 96 -11.13 -33.19 12.99
CA GLY A 96 -9.72 -32.95 13.35
C GLY A 96 -9.41 -32.94 14.85
N SER A 97 -10.34 -33.38 15.70
CA SER A 97 -10.22 -33.39 17.18
C SER A 97 -9.50 -34.63 17.76
N LEU A 98 -9.20 -35.65 16.95
CA LEU A 98 -8.51 -36.86 17.39
C LEU A 98 -7.06 -36.64 17.87
N PRO A 99 -6.22 -35.83 17.19
CA PRO A 99 -4.90 -35.47 17.72
C PRO A 99 -4.97 -34.76 19.07
N LEU A 100 -5.98 -33.91 19.26
CA LEU A 100 -6.23 -33.19 20.52
C LEU A 100 -6.63 -34.17 21.64
N LEU A 101 -7.52 -35.12 21.33
CA LEU A 101 -7.89 -36.17 22.26
C LEU A 101 -6.66 -36.99 22.69
N ALA A 102 -5.83 -37.39 21.73
CA ALA A 102 -4.61 -38.16 22.02
C ALA A 102 -3.68 -37.41 22.98
N PHE A 103 -3.49 -36.10 22.76
CA PHE A 103 -2.68 -35.28 23.65
C PHE A 103 -3.30 -35.16 25.06
N ALA A 104 -4.59 -34.86 25.17
CA ALA A 104 -5.25 -34.75 26.47
C ALA A 104 -5.21 -36.06 27.26
N LEU A 105 -5.38 -37.21 26.58
CA LEU A 105 -5.21 -38.52 27.19
C LEU A 105 -3.77 -38.76 27.68
N GLN A 106 -2.77 -38.34 26.92
CA GLN A 106 -1.37 -38.44 27.33
C GLN A 106 -1.09 -37.58 28.58
N GLN A 107 -1.60 -36.36 28.64
CA GLN A 107 -1.43 -35.49 29.81
C GLN A 107 -2.16 -36.03 31.04
N LEU A 108 -3.36 -36.57 30.86
CA LEU A 108 -4.12 -37.24 31.90
C LEU A 108 -3.38 -38.47 32.43
N PHE A 109 -2.76 -39.25 31.53
CA PHE A 109 -1.93 -40.38 31.91
C PHE A 109 -0.70 -39.95 32.70
N ASN A 110 -0.02 -38.87 32.30
CA ASN A 110 1.17 -38.38 32.98
C ASN A 110 0.86 -37.82 34.39
N ARG A 111 -0.35 -37.29 34.60
CA ARG A 111 -0.83 -36.72 35.88
C ARG A 111 -1.76 -37.64 36.68
N ARG A 112 -1.84 -38.91 36.30
CA ARG A 112 -2.72 -39.88 36.94
C ARG A 112 -2.41 -40.04 38.43
N ILE A 113 -3.43 -40.28 39.24
CA ILE A 113 -3.28 -40.59 40.66
C ILE A 113 -3.25 -42.11 40.80
N GLY A 114 -2.06 -42.68 41.02
CA GLY A 114 -1.86 -44.12 41.02
C GLY A 114 -2.13 -44.75 39.65
N ASN A 115 -3.22 -45.51 39.52
CA ASN A 115 -3.70 -46.06 38.25
C ASN A 115 -4.98 -45.38 37.74
N ALA A 116 -5.46 -44.34 38.43
CA ALA A 116 -6.71 -43.67 38.10
C ALA A 116 -6.51 -42.42 37.23
N LEU A 117 -7.24 -42.40 36.11
CA LEU A 117 -7.46 -41.27 35.24
C LEU A 117 -8.74 -40.56 35.73
N THR A 118 -8.59 -39.46 36.45
CA THR A 118 -9.70 -38.84 37.20
C THR A 118 -10.32 -37.64 36.47
N GLU A 119 -11.62 -37.42 36.71
CA GLU A 119 -12.32 -36.22 36.25
C GLU A 119 -11.76 -34.95 36.89
N GLU A 120 -11.32 -35.06 38.14
CA GLU A 120 -10.70 -33.95 38.89
C GLU A 120 -9.45 -33.44 38.19
N VAL A 121 -8.53 -34.32 37.78
CA VAL A 121 -7.34 -33.94 37.00
C VAL A 121 -7.75 -33.36 35.64
N TYR A 122 -8.74 -33.96 34.96
CA TYR A 122 -9.18 -33.46 33.66
C TYR A 122 -9.83 -32.07 33.72
N GLU A 123 -10.70 -31.81 34.70
CA GLU A 123 -11.46 -30.56 34.79
C GLU A 123 -10.68 -29.47 35.55
N GLN A 124 -10.04 -29.80 36.67
CA GLN A 124 -9.41 -28.81 37.56
C GLN A 124 -7.95 -28.54 37.21
N GLU A 125 -7.17 -29.56 36.83
CA GLU A 125 -5.76 -29.36 36.48
C GLU A 125 -5.55 -29.08 35.00
N LEU A 126 -6.25 -29.81 34.12
CA LEU A 126 -6.12 -29.64 32.67
C LEU A 126 -7.09 -28.61 32.08
N GLY A 127 -8.18 -28.23 32.77
CA GLY A 127 -9.19 -27.32 32.21
C GLY A 127 -9.94 -27.90 31.01
N GLY A 128 -10.10 -29.22 30.96
CA GLY A 128 -10.70 -29.96 29.86
C GLY A 128 -9.81 -30.02 28.60
N LEU A 129 -10.43 -30.31 27.44
CA LEU A 129 -9.69 -30.43 26.18
C LEU A 129 -9.04 -29.11 25.76
N ALA A 130 -9.74 -27.99 25.96
CA ALA A 130 -9.22 -26.67 25.62
C ALA A 130 -8.02 -26.29 26.51
N GLY A 131 -8.10 -26.48 27.83
CA GLY A 131 -6.97 -26.17 28.71
C GLY A 131 -5.76 -27.08 28.48
N ALA A 132 -5.97 -28.36 28.12
CA ALA A 132 -4.87 -29.25 27.73
C ALA A 132 -4.10 -28.72 26.50
N ILE A 133 -4.80 -28.12 25.53
CA ILE A 133 -4.18 -27.48 24.36
C ILE A 133 -3.36 -26.26 24.78
N GLY A 134 -3.90 -25.43 25.68
CA GLY A 134 -3.19 -24.28 26.23
C GLY A 134 -1.87 -24.67 26.86
N LEU A 135 -1.90 -25.67 27.75
CA LEU A 135 -0.70 -26.19 28.42
C LEU A 135 0.33 -26.75 27.43
N HIS A 136 -0.12 -27.44 26.37
CA HIS A 136 0.79 -27.89 25.30
C HIS A 136 1.44 -26.72 24.58
N ALA A 137 0.62 -25.76 24.17
CA ALA A 137 1.07 -24.61 23.41
C ALA A 137 2.08 -23.79 24.21
N GLU A 138 1.84 -23.59 25.51
CA GLU A 138 2.78 -22.93 26.43
C GLU A 138 4.09 -23.71 26.61
N GLU A 139 4.07 -25.04 26.59
CA GLU A 139 5.30 -25.84 26.69
C GLU A 139 6.13 -25.80 25.40
N VAL A 140 5.47 -25.78 24.24
CA VAL A 140 6.13 -25.56 22.95
C VAL A 140 6.64 -24.13 22.83
N GLU A 141 5.89 -23.16 23.35
CA GLU A 141 6.25 -21.74 23.38
C GLU A 141 7.60 -21.50 24.06
N LYS A 142 7.87 -22.19 25.18
CA LYS A 142 9.16 -22.12 25.90
C LYS A 142 10.35 -22.61 25.07
N GLN A 143 10.11 -23.41 24.04
CA GLN A 143 11.15 -23.91 23.13
C GLN A 143 11.43 -22.92 21.98
N ILE A 144 10.55 -21.96 21.71
CA ILE A 144 10.73 -21.03 20.58
C ILE A 144 12.02 -20.21 20.71
N PRO A 145 12.33 -19.57 21.86
CA PRO A 145 13.55 -18.77 21.99
C PRO A 145 14.85 -19.57 21.79
N THR A 146 14.85 -20.88 22.08
CA THR A 146 16.04 -21.73 21.91
C THR A 146 16.30 -22.09 20.44
N VAL A 147 15.28 -21.99 19.58
CA VAL A 147 15.40 -22.28 18.15
C VAL A 147 15.90 -21.07 17.36
N VAL A 148 15.49 -19.85 17.73
CA VAL A 148 15.69 -18.63 16.91
C VAL A 148 16.36 -17.46 17.64
N ASN A 149 16.66 -17.58 18.94
CA ASN A 149 17.27 -16.51 19.75
C ASN A 149 16.53 -15.15 19.66
N VAL A 150 15.20 -15.20 19.69
CA VAL A 150 14.31 -14.04 19.72
C VAL A 150 13.26 -14.21 20.82
N THR A 151 12.53 -13.14 21.12
CA THR A 151 11.40 -13.23 22.06
C THR A 151 10.26 -14.03 21.45
N THR A 152 9.46 -14.66 22.30
CA THR A 152 8.24 -15.33 21.85
C THR A 152 7.28 -14.38 21.15
N GLU A 153 7.13 -13.15 21.64
CA GLU A 153 6.23 -12.14 21.08
C GLU A 153 6.60 -11.78 19.64
N GLU A 154 7.90 -11.70 19.35
CA GLU A 154 8.40 -11.49 17.99
C GLU A 154 8.08 -12.69 17.10
N ALA A 155 8.29 -13.92 17.60
CA ALA A 155 7.94 -15.13 16.87
C ALA A 155 6.43 -15.25 16.61
N LEU A 156 5.57 -14.89 17.57
CA LEU A 156 4.12 -14.83 17.38
C LEU A 156 3.77 -13.82 16.28
N SER A 157 4.33 -12.62 16.34
CA SER A 157 4.08 -11.57 15.35
C SER A 157 4.50 -11.98 13.93
N LYS A 158 5.61 -12.70 13.79
CA LYS A 158 6.19 -13.09 12.49
C LYS A 158 5.57 -14.35 11.91
N VAL A 159 5.25 -15.32 12.76
CA VAL A 159 4.72 -16.62 12.33
C VAL A 159 3.20 -16.59 12.22
N PHE A 160 2.49 -16.00 13.19
CA PHE A 160 1.03 -16.08 13.27
C PHE A 160 0.30 -14.96 12.52
N ALA A 161 0.88 -13.77 12.34
CA ALA A 161 0.23 -12.72 11.54
C ALA A 161 -0.26 -13.16 10.13
N PRO A 162 0.49 -13.97 9.35
CA PRO A 162 -0.03 -14.50 8.08
C PRO A 162 -1.00 -15.68 8.24
N LEU A 163 -1.09 -16.29 9.42
CA LEU A 163 -1.93 -17.47 9.72
C LEU A 163 -3.26 -17.12 10.40
N VAL A 164 -3.44 -15.87 10.82
CA VAL A 164 -4.67 -15.36 11.43
C VAL A 164 -5.35 -14.38 10.49
N ALA A 165 -6.62 -14.62 10.20
CA ALA A 165 -7.47 -13.69 9.46
C ALA A 165 -8.64 -13.23 10.34
N MET A 166 -8.91 -11.93 10.33
CA MET A 166 -10.09 -11.34 10.96
C MET A 166 -11.14 -11.06 9.90
N VAL A 167 -12.31 -11.71 10.00
CA VAL A 167 -13.44 -11.48 9.07
C VAL A 167 -14.34 -10.35 9.59
N SER A 168 -14.52 -10.29 10.90
CA SER A 168 -15.19 -9.21 11.64
C SER A 168 -14.44 -8.97 12.94
N GLU A 169 -14.71 -7.84 13.61
CA GLU A 169 -14.17 -7.59 14.95
C GLU A 169 -14.52 -8.76 15.90
N GLY A 170 -13.49 -9.31 16.56
CA GLY A 170 -13.64 -10.33 17.61
C GLY A 170 -13.63 -11.81 17.21
N GLN A 171 -13.65 -12.19 15.92
CA GLN A 171 -13.60 -13.61 15.52
C GLN A 171 -12.39 -13.94 14.62
N PRO A 172 -11.26 -14.39 15.20
CA PRO A 172 -10.13 -14.86 14.41
C PRO A 172 -10.45 -16.19 13.73
N THR A 173 -10.08 -16.28 12.47
CA THR A 173 -10.20 -17.46 11.63
C THR A 173 -8.81 -17.88 11.15
N ARG A 174 -8.65 -19.16 10.82
CA ARG A 174 -7.40 -19.66 10.26
C ARG A 174 -7.19 -19.17 8.83
N ALA A 175 -6.00 -18.67 8.55
CA ALA A 175 -5.52 -18.39 7.20
C ALA A 175 -4.51 -19.46 6.74
N ARG A 176 -4.23 -19.46 5.45
CA ARG A 176 -3.25 -20.35 4.81
C ARG A 176 -2.12 -19.52 4.23
N VAL A 177 -0.90 -20.00 4.44
CA VAL A 177 0.30 -19.36 3.90
C VAL A 177 1.24 -20.44 3.38
N ARG A 178 1.98 -20.15 2.31
CA ARG A 178 3.02 -21.06 1.85
C ARG A 178 4.19 -21.05 2.84
N LYS A 179 4.73 -22.23 3.15
CA LYS A 179 5.88 -22.38 4.04
C LYS A 179 7.12 -21.64 3.52
N ASP A 180 7.30 -21.58 2.20
CA ASP A 180 8.43 -20.90 1.56
C ASP A 180 8.35 -19.36 1.62
N ALA A 181 7.16 -18.79 1.89
CA ALA A 181 6.98 -17.35 2.09
C ALA A 181 7.58 -16.85 3.42
N TYR A 182 7.84 -17.74 4.38
CA TYR A 182 8.54 -17.38 5.61
C TYR A 182 10.04 -17.18 5.35
N GLU A 183 10.60 -16.10 5.90
CA GLU A 183 12.04 -15.85 5.89
C GLU A 183 12.80 -16.98 6.62
N ALA A 184 14.09 -17.14 6.27
CA ALA A 184 14.92 -18.23 6.77
C ALA A 184 14.94 -18.40 8.31
N PRO A 185 14.96 -17.32 9.13
CA PRO A 185 14.92 -17.46 10.59
C PRO A 185 13.62 -18.09 11.10
N TRP A 186 12.49 -17.89 10.44
CA TRP A 186 11.17 -18.31 10.94
C TRP A 186 10.78 -19.73 10.53
N ARG A 187 11.39 -20.28 9.47
CA ARG A 187 11.10 -21.64 8.98
C ARG A 187 11.33 -22.72 10.05
N PRO A 188 12.42 -22.71 10.86
CA PRO A 188 12.58 -23.65 11.96
C PRO A 188 11.48 -23.56 13.03
N VAL A 189 10.93 -22.38 13.30
CA VAL A 189 9.81 -22.21 14.24
C VAL A 189 8.54 -22.84 13.66
N VAL A 190 8.26 -22.61 12.38
CA VAL A 190 7.15 -23.25 11.67
C VAL A 190 7.31 -24.78 11.70
N ASP A 191 8.52 -25.30 11.49
CA ASP A 191 8.82 -26.73 11.56
C ASP A 191 8.57 -27.32 12.96
N LEU A 192 8.99 -26.61 14.01
CA LEU A 192 8.71 -26.99 15.40
C LEU A 192 7.19 -27.04 15.64
N LEU A 193 6.45 -26.01 15.25
CA LEU A 193 5.01 -25.94 15.48
C LEU A 193 4.23 -26.99 14.68
N ILE A 194 4.69 -27.37 13.48
CA ILE A 194 4.14 -28.49 12.71
C ILE A 194 4.44 -29.82 13.41
N LYS A 195 5.70 -30.03 13.82
CA LYS A 195 6.12 -31.25 14.54
C LYS A 195 5.30 -31.45 15.82
N GLU A 196 5.08 -30.37 16.57
CA GLU A 196 4.30 -30.36 17.81
C GLU A 196 2.79 -30.20 17.58
N ARG A 197 2.33 -30.22 16.32
CA ARG A 197 0.91 -30.23 15.89
C ARG A 197 0.09 -29.00 16.30
N LEU A 198 0.73 -27.86 16.49
CA LEU A 198 0.07 -26.55 16.65
C LEU A 198 -0.25 -25.92 15.28
N LEU A 199 0.56 -26.23 14.27
CA LEU A 199 0.29 -25.97 12.87
C LEU A 199 0.10 -27.29 12.11
N GLN A 200 -0.62 -27.23 11.00
CA GLN A 200 -0.72 -28.33 10.04
C GLN A 200 -0.12 -27.90 8.70
N GLY A 201 0.61 -28.81 8.06
CA GLY A 201 0.85 -28.73 6.62
C GLY A 201 -0.37 -29.27 5.87
N GLU A 202 -0.81 -28.60 4.82
CA GLU A 202 -1.82 -29.16 3.90
C GLU A 202 -1.11 -29.97 2.80
N GLU A 203 -1.65 -31.15 2.49
CA GLU A 203 -1.14 -32.06 1.46
C GLU A 203 -2.22 -32.23 0.37
N GLY A 204 -1.84 -32.08 -0.90
CA GLY A 204 -2.71 -32.21 -2.08
C GLY A 204 -2.19 -31.42 -3.29
N GLU A 205 -2.54 -31.80 -4.53
CA GLU A 205 -2.02 -31.20 -5.78
C GLU A 205 -2.12 -29.66 -5.86
N GLN A 206 -3.09 -29.05 -5.16
CA GLN A 206 -3.29 -27.59 -5.10
C GLN A 206 -2.88 -26.94 -3.77
N ALA A 207 -2.54 -27.73 -2.75
CA ALA A 207 -2.27 -27.25 -1.39
C ALA A 207 -0.87 -27.60 -0.88
N GLU A 208 -0.05 -28.25 -1.72
CA GLU A 208 1.29 -28.71 -1.37
C GLU A 208 2.18 -27.55 -0.87
N GLY A 209 2.67 -27.69 0.37
CA GLY A 209 3.52 -26.68 1.00
C GLY A 209 2.78 -25.52 1.68
N LEU A 210 1.44 -25.55 1.76
CA LEU A 210 0.67 -24.62 2.60
C LEU A 210 0.71 -25.04 4.08
N VAL A 211 0.70 -24.04 4.95
CA VAL A 211 0.63 -24.18 6.40
C VAL A 211 -0.57 -23.40 6.92
N SER A 212 -1.28 -23.98 7.89
CA SER A 212 -2.37 -23.33 8.62
C SER A 212 -2.33 -23.68 10.10
N ILE A 213 -3.05 -22.92 10.92
CA ILE A 213 -3.28 -23.30 12.33
C ILE A 213 -4.04 -24.61 12.38
N ALA A 214 -3.61 -25.54 13.24
CA ALA A 214 -4.18 -26.88 13.32
C ALA A 214 -5.65 -26.85 13.79
N HIS A 215 -5.99 -25.97 14.73
CA HIS A 215 -7.34 -25.85 15.27
C HIS A 215 -7.66 -24.42 15.76
N GLU A 216 -8.86 -23.91 15.48
CA GLU A 216 -9.28 -22.55 15.88
C GLU A 216 -9.40 -22.36 17.39
N THR A 217 -9.58 -23.44 18.15
CA THR A 217 -9.54 -23.42 19.63
C THR A 217 -8.23 -22.84 20.16
N LEU A 218 -7.13 -22.91 19.40
CA LEU A 218 -5.86 -22.28 19.79
C LEU A 218 -5.99 -20.77 20.02
N PHE A 219 -6.90 -20.08 19.32
CA PHE A 219 -7.13 -18.65 19.52
C PHE A 219 -7.69 -18.30 20.91
N GLN A 220 -8.30 -19.27 21.60
CA GLN A 220 -8.85 -19.08 22.94
C GLN A 220 -8.05 -19.81 24.02
N ALA A 221 -7.57 -21.02 23.71
CA ALA A 221 -6.89 -21.89 24.65
C ALA A 221 -5.42 -21.53 24.88
N TRP A 222 -4.73 -20.91 23.91
CA TRP A 222 -3.33 -20.52 24.06
C TRP A 222 -3.24 -19.06 24.57
N PRO A 223 -2.87 -18.81 25.83
CA PRO A 223 -2.99 -17.47 26.43
C PRO A 223 -2.16 -16.40 25.71
N SER A 224 -0.90 -16.69 25.36
CA SER A 224 -0.03 -15.75 24.65
C SER A 224 -0.57 -15.41 23.26
N LEU A 225 -1.06 -16.40 22.49
CA LEU A 225 -1.67 -16.16 21.18
C LEU A 225 -2.99 -15.39 21.31
N ALA A 226 -3.85 -15.75 22.27
CA ALA A 226 -5.13 -15.08 22.51
C ALA A 226 -4.92 -13.60 22.87
N LYS A 227 -3.96 -13.32 23.77
CA LYS A 227 -3.56 -11.95 24.13
C LYS A 227 -3.04 -11.19 22.92
N TRP A 228 -2.10 -11.78 22.17
CA TRP A 228 -1.52 -11.15 20.98
C TRP A 228 -2.58 -10.84 19.92
N VAL A 229 -3.50 -11.77 19.64
CA VAL A 229 -4.61 -11.52 18.70
C VAL A 229 -5.48 -10.38 19.20
N ALA A 230 -5.81 -10.32 20.50
CA ALA A 230 -6.61 -9.26 21.08
C ALA A 230 -5.96 -7.87 20.96
N GLU A 231 -4.64 -7.78 21.16
CA GLU A 231 -3.87 -6.54 21.04
C GLU A 231 -3.72 -6.08 19.57
N ASN A 232 -3.83 -7.00 18.60
CA ASN A 232 -3.54 -6.75 17.19
C ASN A 232 -4.77 -6.88 16.25
N GLN A 233 -5.99 -6.94 16.80
CA GLN A 233 -7.22 -7.19 16.00
C GLN A 233 -7.39 -6.19 14.84
N GLN A 234 -7.17 -4.90 15.11
CA GLN A 234 -7.34 -3.83 14.13
C GLN A 234 -6.34 -3.94 12.98
N ASP A 235 -5.09 -4.25 13.30
CA ASP A 235 -4.02 -4.40 12.31
C ASP A 235 -4.26 -5.63 11.43
N LEU A 236 -4.62 -6.77 12.04
CA LEU A 236 -4.97 -7.99 11.33
C LEU A 236 -6.17 -7.79 10.38
N PHE A 237 -7.22 -7.09 10.85
CA PHE A 237 -8.38 -6.76 10.03
C PHE A 237 -8.01 -5.85 8.86
N THR A 238 -7.25 -4.78 9.12
CA THR A 238 -6.82 -3.81 8.12
C THR A 238 -5.99 -4.47 7.02
N LEU A 239 -5.07 -5.36 7.39
CA LEU A 239 -4.27 -6.11 6.42
C LEU A 239 -5.11 -7.07 5.59
N ARG A 240 -6.04 -7.78 6.22
CA ARG A 240 -6.91 -8.70 5.49
C ARG A 240 -7.76 -7.97 4.46
N GLN A 241 -8.28 -6.79 4.82
CA GLN A 241 -8.99 -5.93 3.86
C GLN A 241 -8.09 -5.46 2.73
N ALA A 242 -6.86 -5.03 3.03
CA ALA A 242 -5.90 -4.57 2.02
C ALA A 242 -5.55 -5.69 1.03
N ASP A 243 -5.24 -6.90 1.52
CA ASP A 243 -4.95 -8.07 0.68
C ASP A 243 -6.13 -8.43 -0.23
N MET A 244 -7.35 -8.45 0.33
CA MET A 244 -8.56 -8.81 -0.42
C MET A 244 -8.83 -7.80 -1.54
N GLN A 245 -8.78 -6.51 -1.22
CA GLN A 245 -9.06 -5.43 -2.17
C GLN A 245 -7.97 -5.31 -3.22
N ALA A 246 -6.70 -5.50 -2.85
CA ALA A 246 -5.61 -5.57 -3.83
C ALA A 246 -5.81 -6.73 -4.82
N GLY A 247 -6.28 -7.90 -4.34
CA GLY A 247 -6.59 -9.04 -5.21
C GLY A 247 -7.87 -8.85 -6.05
N GLU A 248 -8.82 -8.04 -5.62
CA GLU A 248 -9.98 -7.61 -6.43
C GLU A 248 -9.55 -6.63 -7.51
N TRP A 249 -8.76 -5.64 -7.13
CA TRP A 249 -8.18 -4.64 -8.03
C TRP A 249 -7.40 -5.29 -9.18
N GLU A 250 -6.56 -6.29 -8.90
CA GLU A 250 -5.88 -7.07 -9.95
C GLU A 250 -6.86 -7.80 -10.87
N ARG A 251 -7.90 -8.43 -10.30
CA ARG A 251 -8.93 -9.15 -11.09
C ARG A 251 -9.75 -8.21 -11.97
N HIS A 252 -9.93 -6.96 -11.56
CA HIS A 252 -10.58 -5.91 -12.34
C HIS A 252 -9.63 -5.20 -13.32
N GLY A 253 -8.39 -5.69 -13.48
CA GLY A 253 -7.44 -5.11 -14.44
C GLY A 253 -6.79 -3.81 -13.95
N TYR A 254 -6.66 -3.66 -12.62
CA TYR A 254 -6.09 -2.50 -11.94
C TYR A 254 -6.93 -1.21 -12.11
N ASP A 255 -8.26 -1.31 -12.08
CA ASP A 255 -9.13 -0.12 -12.16
C ASP A 255 -8.89 0.83 -10.97
N PRO A 256 -8.51 2.09 -11.22
CA PRO A 256 -8.27 3.04 -10.15
C PRO A 256 -9.49 3.36 -9.26
N SER A 257 -10.72 3.06 -9.69
CA SER A 257 -11.91 3.19 -8.85
C SER A 257 -11.89 2.27 -7.62
N ASP A 258 -11.11 1.18 -7.68
CA ASP A 258 -10.98 0.22 -6.57
C ASP A 258 -9.90 0.65 -5.55
N LEU A 259 -9.14 1.72 -5.84
CA LEU A 259 -8.06 2.20 -4.97
C LEU A 259 -8.59 2.89 -3.72
N TRP A 260 -7.83 2.78 -2.64
CA TRP A 260 -8.11 3.54 -1.43
C TRP A 260 -7.68 5.00 -1.58
N LEU A 261 -8.65 5.87 -1.89
CA LEU A 261 -8.44 7.32 -1.88
C LEU A 261 -8.35 7.91 -0.46
N ASN A 262 -8.72 7.16 0.58
CA ASN A 262 -8.64 7.64 1.96
C ASN A 262 -7.23 7.45 2.54
N PRO A 263 -6.52 8.54 2.89
CA PRO A 263 -5.17 8.47 3.43
C PRO A 263 -4.98 7.62 4.68
N ALA A 264 -5.98 7.64 5.57
CA ALA A 264 -5.90 6.98 6.86
C ALA A 264 -5.89 5.45 6.71
N ARG A 265 -6.65 4.91 5.74
CA ARG A 265 -6.69 3.48 5.47
C ARG A 265 -5.35 2.96 4.99
N VAL A 266 -4.72 3.67 4.05
CA VAL A 266 -3.42 3.29 3.50
C VAL A 266 -2.32 3.35 4.57
N ARG A 267 -2.29 4.42 5.39
CA ARG A 267 -1.36 4.52 6.51
C ARG A 267 -1.52 3.39 7.53
N ALA A 268 -2.76 3.05 7.89
CA ALA A 268 -3.03 1.95 8.81
C ALA A 268 -2.52 0.60 8.27
N ALA A 269 -2.78 0.30 6.99
CA ALA A 269 -2.27 -0.93 6.38
C ALA A 269 -0.73 -0.98 6.32
N ARG A 270 -0.06 0.12 5.96
CA ARG A 270 1.41 0.20 5.95
C ARG A 270 2.00 0.05 7.35
N GLN A 271 1.38 0.65 8.36
CA GLN A 271 1.80 0.50 9.75
C GLN A 271 1.64 -0.95 10.21
N ALA A 272 0.51 -1.60 9.90
CA ALA A 272 0.29 -3.01 10.21
C ALA A 272 1.30 -3.94 9.50
N ILE A 273 1.65 -3.67 8.23
CA ILE A 273 2.72 -4.39 7.51
C ILE A 273 4.04 -4.26 8.27
N LYS A 274 4.38 -3.05 8.72
CA LYS A 274 5.61 -2.78 9.47
C LYS A 274 5.62 -3.46 10.83
N ASN A 275 4.50 -3.41 11.56
CA ASN A 275 4.34 -4.03 12.88
C ASN A 275 4.60 -5.54 12.82
N PHE A 276 4.07 -6.23 11.82
CA PHE A 276 4.32 -7.67 11.64
C PHE A 276 5.59 -7.96 10.82
N GLY A 277 6.20 -6.96 10.20
CA GLY A 277 7.17 -7.07 9.10
C GLY A 277 6.82 -8.19 8.13
N LYS A 278 5.59 -8.11 7.61
CA LYS A 278 5.06 -9.04 6.62
C LYS A 278 5.66 -8.72 5.26
N THR A 279 6.12 -9.73 4.52
CA THR A 279 6.45 -9.57 3.11
C THR A 279 5.16 -9.34 2.31
N THR A 280 5.08 -8.23 1.60
CA THR A 280 3.92 -7.90 0.77
C THR A 280 4.00 -8.60 -0.58
N SER A 281 2.85 -9.00 -1.13
CA SER A 281 2.80 -9.41 -2.54
C SER A 281 3.08 -8.20 -3.44
N PRO A 282 3.57 -8.39 -4.68
CA PRO A 282 3.76 -7.29 -5.61
C PRO A 282 2.49 -6.47 -5.84
N VAL A 283 1.34 -7.15 -5.88
CA VAL A 283 0.01 -6.53 -6.04
C VAL A 283 -0.35 -5.67 -4.84
N LEU A 284 -0.19 -6.18 -3.61
CA LEU A 284 -0.45 -5.40 -2.41
C LEU A 284 0.50 -4.20 -2.29
N ALA A 285 1.78 -4.40 -2.61
CA ALA A 285 2.78 -3.32 -2.58
C ALA A 285 2.41 -2.18 -3.53
N ARG A 286 1.95 -2.53 -4.74
CA ARG A 286 1.47 -1.57 -5.75
C ARG A 286 0.15 -0.92 -5.34
N PHE A 287 -0.80 -1.68 -4.78
CA PHE A 287 -2.08 -1.18 -4.29
C PHE A 287 -1.92 -0.17 -3.14
N LEU A 288 -0.95 -0.41 -2.25
CA LEU A 288 -0.62 0.49 -1.13
C LEU A 288 0.39 1.58 -1.52
N ASN A 289 0.75 1.70 -2.80
CA ASN A 289 1.51 2.80 -3.36
C ASN A 289 1.13 3.05 -4.83
N PRO A 290 -0.12 3.43 -5.12
CA PRO A 290 -0.65 3.45 -6.48
C PRO A 290 -0.37 4.78 -7.21
N VAL A 291 0.77 5.43 -6.94
CA VAL A 291 1.05 6.79 -7.42
C VAL A 291 1.00 6.86 -8.94
N GLN A 292 1.58 5.87 -9.64
CA GLN A 292 1.59 5.84 -11.09
C GLN A 292 0.18 5.63 -11.68
N GLU A 293 -0.64 4.82 -11.02
CA GLU A 293 -2.02 4.55 -11.41
C GLU A 293 -2.91 5.77 -11.21
N LEU A 294 -2.74 6.46 -10.08
CA LEU A 294 -3.42 7.73 -9.81
C LEU A 294 -3.06 8.81 -10.82
N ILE A 295 -1.78 8.92 -11.22
CA ILE A 295 -1.36 9.83 -12.30
C ILE A 295 -2.05 9.45 -13.62
N THR A 296 -2.14 8.15 -13.92
CA THR A 296 -2.80 7.66 -15.14
C THR A 296 -4.30 7.95 -15.15
N VAL A 297 -4.96 8.02 -13.98
CA VAL A 297 -6.37 8.44 -13.90
C VAL A 297 -6.55 9.86 -14.41
N LEU A 298 -5.64 10.78 -14.10
CA LEU A 298 -5.78 12.18 -14.47
C LEU A 298 -5.86 12.39 -16.00
N GLU A 299 -5.30 11.45 -16.78
CA GLU A 299 -5.37 11.41 -18.25
C GLU A 299 -6.77 11.10 -18.80
N ARG A 300 -7.71 10.66 -17.95
CA ARG A 300 -9.10 10.43 -18.32
C ARG A 300 -9.90 11.75 -18.25
N PRO A 301 -10.59 12.16 -19.33
CA PRO A 301 -11.33 13.43 -19.36
C PRO A 301 -12.53 13.47 -18.39
N GLU A 302 -13.13 12.32 -18.08
CA GLU A 302 -14.33 12.20 -17.24
C GLU A 302 -14.10 12.39 -15.73
N VAL A 303 -12.85 12.53 -15.29
CA VAL A 303 -12.52 12.67 -13.86
C VAL A 303 -12.97 14.03 -13.34
N SER A 304 -13.78 14.00 -12.29
CA SER A 304 -14.34 15.20 -11.64
C SER A 304 -13.25 16.07 -11.01
N HIS A 305 -13.54 17.36 -10.80
CA HIS A 305 -12.65 18.28 -10.08
C HIS A 305 -12.30 17.77 -8.68
N GLN A 306 -13.28 17.21 -7.98
CA GLN A 306 -13.12 16.67 -6.63
C GLN A 306 -12.19 15.46 -6.64
N ASP A 307 -12.36 14.54 -7.58
CA ASP A 307 -11.50 13.36 -7.68
C ASP A 307 -10.07 13.73 -8.10
N ARG A 308 -9.90 14.66 -9.05
CA ARG A 308 -8.57 15.22 -9.41
C ARG A 308 -7.87 15.79 -8.18
N PHE A 309 -8.59 16.58 -7.40
CA PHE A 309 -8.06 17.18 -6.19
C PHE A 309 -7.69 16.11 -5.13
N GLN A 310 -8.54 15.12 -4.89
CA GLN A 310 -8.24 14.01 -3.99
C GLN A 310 -7.05 13.18 -4.47
N ILE A 311 -6.90 12.94 -5.77
CA ILE A 311 -5.73 12.29 -6.36
C ILE A 311 -4.46 13.07 -6.01
N GLY A 312 -4.46 14.38 -6.22
CA GLY A 312 -3.31 15.24 -5.91
C GLY A 312 -2.90 15.21 -4.43
N LEU A 313 -3.88 15.15 -3.51
CA LEU A 313 -3.62 14.97 -2.08
C LEU A 313 -3.11 13.57 -1.74
N THR A 314 -3.68 12.55 -2.38
CA THR A 314 -3.35 11.15 -2.13
C THR A 314 -1.93 10.82 -2.59
N ILE A 315 -1.43 11.43 -3.68
CA ILE A 315 -0.04 11.29 -4.13
C ILE A 315 0.95 11.67 -3.00
N LEU A 316 0.70 12.77 -2.30
CA LEU A 316 1.56 13.27 -1.22
C LEU A 316 1.67 12.34 0.00
N LEU A 317 0.78 11.36 0.13
CA LEU A 317 0.85 10.37 1.21
C LEU A 317 1.98 9.36 1.02
N PHE A 318 2.46 9.22 -0.21
CA PHE A 318 3.43 8.22 -0.60
C PHE A 318 4.86 8.74 -0.62
N GLY A 319 5.04 10.02 -0.27
CA GLY A 319 6.31 10.73 -0.28
C GLY A 319 6.19 12.02 -1.08
N ASP A 320 7.29 12.42 -1.68
CA ASP A 320 7.31 13.53 -2.62
C ASP A 320 6.54 13.18 -3.90
N ASP A 321 5.94 14.20 -4.52
CA ASP A 321 5.27 14.03 -5.81
C ASP A 321 6.31 13.66 -6.88
N PRO A 322 6.23 12.47 -7.50
CA PRO A 322 7.27 11.98 -8.39
C PRO A 322 7.16 12.56 -9.80
N ARG A 323 6.11 13.36 -10.09
CA ARG A 323 5.94 13.97 -11.39
C ARG A 323 7.11 14.94 -11.66
N PRO A 324 7.79 14.83 -12.82
CA PRO A 324 8.87 15.75 -13.15
C PRO A 324 8.41 17.20 -13.09
N GLY A 325 9.25 18.10 -12.58
CA GLY A 325 8.91 19.53 -12.54
C GLY A 325 8.05 19.99 -11.36
N VAL A 326 7.66 19.10 -10.44
CA VAL A 326 6.79 19.44 -9.28
C VAL A 326 7.59 19.66 -7.99
N GLY A 327 8.59 18.83 -7.75
CA GLY A 327 9.35 18.79 -6.49
C GLY A 327 10.72 19.48 -6.52
N VAL A 328 11.60 19.01 -5.64
CA VAL A 328 12.96 19.50 -5.43
C VAL A 328 13.93 18.32 -5.56
N LYS A 329 15.10 18.53 -6.15
CA LYS A 329 16.20 17.55 -6.23
C LYS A 329 17.47 18.18 -5.67
N ASP A 330 18.09 17.51 -4.69
CA ASP A 330 19.31 17.98 -4.03
C ASP A 330 19.20 19.42 -3.48
N GLY A 331 18.04 19.78 -2.93
CA GLY A 331 17.77 21.12 -2.41
C GLY A 331 17.53 22.20 -3.48
N ILE A 332 17.48 21.85 -4.77
CA ILE A 332 17.22 22.77 -5.88
C ILE A 332 15.90 22.41 -6.58
N PRO A 333 15.03 23.38 -6.92
CA PRO A 333 13.82 23.14 -7.70
C PRO A 333 14.06 22.29 -8.95
N ASP A 334 13.31 21.18 -9.06
CA ASP A 334 13.24 20.39 -10.29
C ASP A 334 12.28 21.08 -11.24
N ILE A 335 12.77 21.60 -12.37
CA ILE A 335 11.95 22.32 -13.36
C ILE A 335 11.88 21.51 -14.65
N GLU A 336 10.66 21.12 -15.05
CA GLU A 336 10.40 20.57 -16.38
C GLU A 336 10.21 21.72 -17.37
N TRP A 337 11.20 21.93 -18.25
CA TRP A 337 11.19 23.01 -19.23
C TRP A 337 10.56 22.57 -20.56
N ILE A 338 9.55 23.31 -21.02
CA ILE A 338 8.90 23.13 -22.32
C ILE A 338 9.46 24.14 -23.32
N ASN A 339 9.86 23.68 -24.51
CA ASN A 339 10.35 24.56 -25.57
C ASN A 339 9.17 25.23 -26.28
N ILE A 340 9.19 26.55 -26.33
CA ILE A 340 8.17 27.36 -27.00
C ILE A 340 8.79 27.96 -28.28
N PRO A 341 8.20 27.72 -29.45
CA PRO A 341 8.68 28.33 -30.68
C PRO A 341 8.48 29.85 -30.62
N GLY A 342 9.39 30.57 -31.26
CA GLY A 342 9.23 32.00 -31.47
C GLY A 342 8.02 32.31 -32.36
N GLY A 343 7.54 33.54 -32.31
CA GLY A 343 6.31 33.94 -32.98
C GLY A 343 6.11 35.45 -32.98
N LYS A 344 4.90 35.86 -33.40
CA LYS A 344 4.46 37.25 -33.36
C LYS A 344 3.17 37.31 -32.55
N ILE A 345 3.17 38.11 -31.49
CA ILE A 345 2.02 38.26 -30.59
C ILE A 345 1.50 39.69 -30.68
N ARG A 346 0.19 39.81 -30.83
CA ARG A 346 -0.55 41.06 -30.60
C ARG A 346 -1.30 40.89 -29.29
N LEU A 347 -1.07 41.80 -28.36
CA LEU A 347 -1.81 41.84 -27.11
C LEU A 347 -3.14 42.56 -27.36
N GLU A 348 -4.18 42.18 -26.62
CA GLU A 348 -5.43 42.94 -26.63
C GLU A 348 -5.18 44.35 -26.07
N GLU A 349 -5.90 45.34 -26.62
CA GLU A 349 -5.81 46.75 -26.20
C GLU A 349 -4.45 47.44 -26.43
N VAL A 350 -3.47 46.75 -27.04
CA VAL A 350 -2.16 47.31 -27.41
C VAL A 350 -2.00 47.31 -28.93
N ASP A 351 -1.85 48.48 -29.53
CA ASP A 351 -1.57 48.61 -30.97
C ASP A 351 -0.08 48.39 -31.30
N HIS A 352 0.42 47.21 -30.91
CA HIS A 352 1.80 46.77 -31.15
C HIS A 352 1.87 45.27 -31.37
N VAL A 353 2.81 44.83 -32.23
CA VAL A 353 3.09 43.41 -32.48
C VAL A 353 4.48 43.08 -31.96
N PHE A 354 4.53 42.25 -30.94
CA PHE A 354 5.76 41.79 -30.29
C PHE A 354 6.35 40.61 -31.05
N THR A 355 7.66 40.66 -31.30
CA THR A 355 8.40 39.51 -31.84
C THR A 355 8.95 38.68 -30.68
N VAL A 356 8.47 37.44 -30.56
CA VAL A 356 8.87 36.50 -29.52
C VAL A 356 9.97 35.60 -30.08
N LYS A 357 11.14 35.58 -29.46
CA LYS A 357 12.20 34.62 -29.80
C LYS A 357 11.86 33.25 -29.19
N PRO A 358 12.39 32.13 -29.72
CA PRO A 358 12.28 30.85 -29.06
C PRO A 358 12.81 30.92 -27.62
N PHE A 359 12.08 30.31 -26.70
CA PHE A 359 12.42 30.31 -25.28
C PHE A 359 11.89 29.03 -24.63
N LYS A 360 12.20 28.83 -23.35
CA LYS A 360 11.63 27.75 -22.56
C LYS A 360 10.74 28.30 -21.46
N ILE A 361 9.68 27.60 -21.13
CA ILE A 361 8.79 27.94 -20.01
C ILE A 361 8.61 26.72 -19.11
N ALA A 362 8.51 26.93 -17.80
CA ALA A 362 8.23 25.85 -16.87
C ALA A 362 6.86 25.26 -17.15
N LYS A 363 6.77 23.91 -17.14
CA LYS A 363 5.53 23.18 -17.39
C LYS A 363 4.41 23.54 -16.43
N TYR A 364 4.76 23.81 -15.17
CA TYR A 364 3.84 24.18 -14.10
C TYR A 364 4.20 25.55 -13.50
N PRO A 365 3.28 26.22 -12.80
CA PRO A 365 3.61 27.27 -11.85
C PRO A 365 4.61 26.76 -10.79
N VAL A 366 5.40 27.66 -10.20
CA VAL A 366 6.32 27.29 -9.12
C VAL A 366 5.53 26.75 -7.94
N THR A 367 5.94 25.60 -7.40
CA THR A 367 5.25 24.94 -6.29
C THR A 367 5.72 25.44 -4.92
N ASN A 368 4.95 25.17 -3.88
CA ASN A 368 5.36 25.45 -2.50
C ASN A 368 6.67 24.75 -2.12
N ALA A 369 6.88 23.50 -2.52
CA ALA A 369 8.12 22.75 -2.27
C ALA A 369 9.32 23.48 -2.90
N GLN A 370 9.18 23.91 -4.16
CA GLN A 370 10.22 24.62 -4.89
C GLN A 370 10.52 25.98 -4.27
N PHE A 371 9.49 26.73 -3.87
CA PHE A 371 9.67 28.01 -3.18
C PHE A 371 10.27 27.85 -1.79
N HIS A 372 9.96 26.76 -1.08
CA HIS A 372 10.54 26.49 0.23
C HIS A 372 12.05 26.25 0.15
N ALA A 373 12.53 25.60 -0.92
CA ALA A 373 13.98 25.46 -1.15
C ALA A 373 14.70 26.81 -1.26
N PHE A 374 14.06 27.86 -1.79
CA PHE A 374 14.60 29.22 -1.77
C PHE A 374 14.68 29.79 -0.36
N ILE A 375 13.63 29.58 0.45
CA ILE A 375 13.60 30.03 1.86
C ILE A 375 14.70 29.33 2.67
N ASP A 376 14.78 28.00 2.57
CA ASP A 376 15.73 27.15 3.31
C ASP A 376 17.19 27.50 2.98
N ASP A 377 17.45 27.99 1.77
CA ASP A 377 18.76 28.39 1.28
C ASP A 377 19.07 29.88 1.51
N GLY A 378 18.43 30.49 2.51
CA GLY A 378 18.69 31.88 2.92
C GLY A 378 18.13 32.91 1.94
N GLY A 379 17.09 32.56 1.17
CA GLY A 379 16.51 33.41 0.14
C GLY A 379 16.06 34.79 0.60
N TYR A 380 15.72 34.94 1.89
CA TYR A 380 15.32 36.21 2.50
C TYR A 380 16.41 36.85 3.36
N GLU A 381 17.65 36.37 3.32
CA GLU A 381 18.73 37.06 4.02
C GLU A 381 18.93 38.48 3.44
N PRO A 382 19.05 39.51 4.30
CA PRO A 382 19.39 40.85 3.86
C PRO A 382 20.70 40.85 3.06
N ASP A 383 20.82 41.73 2.07
CA ASP A 383 22.01 41.94 1.22
C ASP A 383 22.33 40.87 0.17
N GLN A 384 21.48 39.85 -0.01
CA GLN A 384 21.65 38.89 -1.09
C GLN A 384 21.51 39.54 -2.48
N GLU A 385 22.36 39.16 -3.44
CA GLU A 385 22.40 39.77 -4.77
C GLU A 385 21.07 39.65 -5.55
N TRP A 386 20.27 38.62 -5.26
CA TRP A 386 18.95 38.47 -5.89
C TRP A 386 17.94 39.54 -5.46
N TRP A 387 18.12 40.20 -4.31
CA TRP A 387 17.28 41.32 -3.84
C TRP A 387 17.74 42.69 -4.33
N LYS A 388 18.89 42.80 -4.98
CA LYS A 388 19.46 44.08 -5.41
C LYS A 388 18.50 44.86 -6.33
N GLY A 389 18.15 46.08 -5.92
CA GLY A 389 17.23 46.95 -6.65
C GLY A 389 15.76 46.53 -6.61
N LEU A 390 15.41 45.52 -5.79
CA LEU A 390 14.03 45.15 -5.50
C LEU A 390 13.64 45.71 -4.13
N GLN A 391 12.35 45.99 -3.94
CA GLN A 391 11.86 46.25 -2.60
C GLN A 391 11.86 44.95 -1.80
N TYR A 392 12.63 44.92 -0.72
CA TYR A 392 12.64 43.79 0.20
C TYR A 392 11.28 43.67 0.89
N GLN A 393 10.75 42.45 0.92
CA GLN A 393 9.52 42.13 1.62
C GLN A 393 9.66 40.76 2.27
N GLU A 394 9.24 40.63 3.52
CA GLU A 394 9.23 39.33 4.19
C GLU A 394 8.23 38.38 3.50
N SER A 395 8.54 37.08 3.53
CA SER A 395 7.65 36.05 2.98
C SER A 395 6.36 35.99 3.78
N GLU A 396 5.24 36.02 3.07
CA GLU A 396 4.00 35.52 3.64
C GLU A 396 3.95 34.00 3.56
N SER A 397 3.19 33.36 4.45
CA SER A 397 2.96 31.92 4.35
C SER A 397 1.95 31.64 3.24
N SER A 398 2.16 30.54 2.53
CA SER A 398 1.13 30.02 1.63
C SER A 398 -0.15 29.72 2.42
N THR A 399 -1.30 30.11 1.86
CA THR A 399 -2.63 29.74 2.36
C THR A 399 -2.82 28.23 2.31
N TRP A 400 -2.30 27.59 1.25
CA TRP A 400 -2.51 26.18 0.93
C TRP A 400 -1.19 25.41 1.05
N ARG A 401 -0.97 24.71 2.16
CA ARG A 401 0.35 24.19 2.57
C ARG A 401 0.83 22.96 1.80
N GLU A 402 0.05 22.43 0.86
CA GLU A 402 0.43 21.27 0.07
C GLU A 402 1.73 21.56 -0.73
N PRO A 403 2.78 20.73 -0.61
CA PRO A 403 4.07 20.98 -1.26
C PRO A 403 4.00 21.08 -2.80
N ASN A 404 3.07 20.34 -3.42
CA ASN A 404 2.85 20.33 -4.86
C ASN A 404 1.78 21.31 -5.35
N ALA A 405 1.20 22.13 -4.47
CA ALA A 405 0.33 23.24 -4.87
C ALA A 405 1.18 24.42 -5.38
N PRO A 406 0.63 25.28 -6.28
CA PRO A 406 1.28 26.52 -6.67
C PRO A 406 1.61 27.37 -5.45
N ARG A 407 2.79 28.00 -5.46
CA ARG A 407 3.12 29.03 -4.50
C ARG A 407 2.27 30.26 -4.78
N GLU A 408 1.30 30.52 -3.91
CA GLU A 408 0.53 31.77 -3.85
C GLU A 408 0.99 32.68 -2.69
N ASN A 409 0.29 33.80 -2.46
CA ASN A 409 0.69 34.85 -1.52
C ASN A 409 2.16 35.30 -1.72
N VAL A 410 2.55 35.49 -2.98
CA VAL A 410 3.90 35.88 -3.35
C VAL A 410 3.85 37.16 -4.18
N SER A 411 4.64 38.15 -3.79
CA SER A 411 4.72 39.42 -4.49
C SER A 411 5.57 39.29 -5.76
N TRP A 412 5.47 40.28 -6.64
CA TRP A 412 6.28 40.31 -7.84
C TRP A 412 7.79 40.37 -7.50
N PHE A 413 8.15 41.10 -6.45
CA PHE A 413 9.56 41.21 -6.01
C PHE A 413 10.11 39.87 -5.55
N GLU A 414 9.34 39.11 -4.77
CA GLU A 414 9.71 37.76 -4.33
C GLU A 414 9.87 36.80 -5.51
N ALA A 415 8.95 36.87 -6.48
CA ALA A 415 9.00 36.04 -7.67
C ALA A 415 10.26 36.34 -8.53
N VAL A 416 10.64 37.61 -8.66
CA VAL A 416 11.89 38.01 -9.35
C VAL A 416 13.13 37.60 -8.54
N ALA A 417 13.12 37.78 -7.22
CA ALA A 417 14.21 37.35 -6.34
C ALA A 417 14.43 35.83 -6.44
N PHE A 418 13.35 35.04 -6.41
CA PHE A 418 13.39 33.60 -6.64
C PHE A 418 14.03 33.24 -7.98
N CYS A 419 13.62 33.92 -9.07
CA CYS A 419 14.20 33.68 -10.40
C CYS A 419 15.71 33.95 -10.43
N ARG A 420 16.17 35.03 -9.80
CA ARG A 420 17.59 35.40 -9.72
C ARG A 420 18.39 34.43 -8.86
N TRP A 421 17.84 34.02 -7.73
CA TRP A 421 18.43 32.98 -6.88
C TRP A 421 18.60 31.67 -7.67
N LEU A 422 17.54 31.21 -8.33
CA LEU A 422 17.60 29.97 -9.11
C LEU A 422 18.57 30.09 -10.30
N SER A 423 18.64 31.27 -10.93
CA SER A 423 19.63 31.58 -11.96
C SER A 423 21.06 31.42 -11.43
N ALA A 424 21.35 31.95 -10.25
CA ALA A 424 22.66 31.85 -9.61
C ALA A 424 22.99 30.39 -9.24
N ARG A 425 22.03 29.64 -8.71
CA ARG A 425 22.21 28.23 -8.33
C ARG A 425 22.41 27.31 -9.54
N ARG A 426 21.75 27.59 -10.67
CA ARG A 426 21.81 26.74 -11.89
C ARG A 426 22.78 27.24 -12.95
N ASN A 427 23.34 28.45 -12.81
CA ASN A 427 24.13 29.13 -13.84
C ASN A 427 23.36 29.27 -15.18
N GLU A 428 22.07 29.52 -15.07
CA GLU A 428 21.10 29.63 -16.17
C GLU A 428 20.42 31.01 -16.10
N VAL A 429 19.92 31.55 -17.23
CA VAL A 429 19.16 32.81 -17.21
C VAL A 429 17.68 32.47 -17.00
N ILE A 430 17.23 32.54 -15.76
CA ILE A 430 15.85 32.25 -15.34
C ILE A 430 15.18 33.54 -14.88
N ARG A 431 13.95 33.77 -15.32
CA ARG A 431 13.18 34.98 -15.06
C ARG A 431 11.68 34.70 -15.14
N LEU A 432 10.88 35.69 -14.77
CA LEU A 432 9.48 35.71 -15.15
C LEU A 432 9.34 35.81 -16.69
N PRO A 433 8.32 35.18 -17.29
CA PRO A 433 7.98 35.44 -18.68
C PRO A 433 7.58 36.90 -18.85
N THR A 434 7.89 37.48 -20.01
CA THR A 434 7.18 38.69 -20.44
C THR A 434 5.74 38.32 -20.79
N GLU A 435 4.84 39.31 -20.77
CA GLU A 435 3.43 39.11 -21.09
C GLU A 435 3.23 38.44 -22.45
N TRP A 436 3.95 38.87 -23.48
CA TRP A 436 3.84 38.28 -24.81
C TRP A 436 4.47 36.89 -24.91
N GLU A 437 5.50 36.58 -24.13
CA GLU A 437 6.02 35.20 -24.02
C GLU A 437 5.00 34.30 -23.35
N TRP A 438 4.35 34.79 -22.28
CA TRP A 438 3.29 34.06 -21.60
C TRP A 438 2.13 33.76 -22.58
N GLN A 439 1.65 34.76 -23.31
CA GLN A 439 0.58 34.56 -24.30
C GLN A 439 1.02 33.66 -25.46
N GLN A 440 2.28 33.75 -25.92
CA GLN A 440 2.82 32.83 -26.93
C GLN A 440 2.79 31.37 -26.43
N ALA A 441 3.12 31.14 -25.16
CA ALA A 441 3.03 29.81 -24.56
C ALA A 441 1.56 29.36 -24.43
N ALA A 442 0.69 30.21 -23.90
CA ALA A 442 -0.74 29.90 -23.69
C ALA A 442 -1.48 29.59 -24.99
N THR A 443 -1.25 30.35 -26.04
CA THR A 443 -1.85 30.07 -27.36
C THR A 443 -1.25 28.84 -28.06
N GLY A 444 -0.17 28.27 -27.53
CA GLY A 444 0.58 27.21 -28.21
C GLY A 444 1.13 27.64 -29.58
N GLY A 445 1.30 28.95 -29.79
CA GLY A 445 1.68 29.54 -31.07
C GLY A 445 0.55 29.68 -32.10
N ASN A 446 -0.69 29.30 -31.76
CA ASN A 446 -1.86 29.53 -32.60
C ASN A 446 -2.71 30.68 -32.03
N PRO A 447 -2.70 31.89 -32.63
CA PRO A 447 -3.43 33.04 -32.10
C PRO A 447 -4.96 32.88 -32.11
N ALA A 448 -5.51 31.84 -32.74
CA ALA A 448 -6.93 31.51 -32.67
C ALA A 448 -7.31 30.76 -31.38
N ASN A 449 -6.34 30.28 -30.59
CA ASN A 449 -6.63 29.58 -29.35
C ASN A 449 -7.01 30.56 -28.24
N ASP A 450 -8.31 30.66 -27.96
CA ASP A 450 -8.85 31.44 -26.85
C ASP A 450 -8.42 30.86 -25.49
N TYR A 451 -8.21 29.55 -25.39
CA TYR A 451 -7.74 28.83 -24.21
C TYR A 451 -6.52 27.97 -24.56
N PRO A 452 -5.72 27.52 -23.57
CA PRO A 452 -4.53 26.71 -23.83
C PRO A 452 -4.77 25.46 -24.69
N TRP A 453 -5.97 24.89 -24.59
CA TRP A 453 -6.39 23.69 -25.29
C TRP A 453 -7.17 23.94 -26.59
N GLY A 454 -7.54 25.18 -26.93
CA GLY A 454 -8.30 25.46 -28.16
C GLY A 454 -9.18 26.71 -28.09
N THR A 455 -10.16 26.77 -28.98
CA THR A 455 -11.07 27.92 -29.16
C THR A 455 -12.28 27.92 -28.24
N GLU A 456 -12.67 26.74 -27.72
CA GLU A 456 -13.91 26.59 -26.95
C GLU A 456 -13.62 26.34 -25.47
N TRP A 457 -14.42 26.99 -24.61
CA TRP A 457 -14.36 26.78 -23.17
C TRP A 457 -14.77 25.36 -22.82
N ASP A 458 -14.02 24.75 -21.90
CA ASP A 458 -14.33 23.45 -21.32
C ASP A 458 -13.98 23.48 -19.82
N PRO A 459 -14.99 23.45 -18.93
CA PRO A 459 -14.75 23.54 -17.49
C PRO A 459 -13.89 22.39 -16.97
N ALA A 460 -13.92 21.21 -17.61
CA ALA A 460 -13.20 20.03 -17.12
C ALA A 460 -11.67 20.13 -17.30
N ARG A 461 -11.16 21.17 -17.96
CA ARG A 461 -9.76 21.32 -18.34
C ARG A 461 -8.93 22.21 -17.43
N CYS A 462 -9.52 22.85 -16.43
CA CYS A 462 -8.75 23.63 -15.46
C CYS A 462 -9.45 23.77 -14.12
N ASN A 463 -8.75 24.37 -13.16
CA ASN A 463 -9.32 24.77 -11.89
C ASN A 463 -9.81 26.22 -11.96
N SER A 464 -11.11 26.42 -12.19
CA SER A 464 -11.81 27.71 -12.22
C SER A 464 -12.85 27.82 -11.10
N ASP A 465 -13.63 28.91 -11.08
CA ASP A 465 -14.75 29.05 -10.13
C ASP A 465 -15.79 27.92 -10.28
N GLU A 466 -15.95 27.40 -11.49
CA GLU A 466 -16.87 26.30 -11.85
C GLU A 466 -16.48 24.97 -11.21
N SER A 467 -15.21 24.80 -10.80
CA SER A 467 -14.76 23.61 -10.04
C SER A 467 -15.43 23.51 -8.66
N ARG A 468 -15.85 24.65 -8.10
CA ARG A 468 -16.37 24.81 -6.73
C ARG A 468 -15.46 24.27 -5.62
N LEU A 469 -14.17 24.04 -5.93
CA LEU A 469 -13.17 23.67 -4.93
C LEU A 469 -12.85 24.83 -3.98
N ASN A 470 -13.03 26.08 -4.46
CA ASN A 470 -12.77 27.32 -3.72
C ASN A 470 -11.34 27.43 -3.17
N ARG A 471 -10.37 26.89 -3.92
CA ARG A 471 -8.94 26.92 -3.59
C ARG A 471 -8.08 26.52 -4.78
N THR A 472 -6.77 26.69 -4.66
CA THR A 472 -5.81 26.09 -5.59
C THR A 472 -5.81 24.57 -5.48
N THR A 473 -5.40 23.90 -6.55
CA THR A 473 -5.12 22.46 -6.55
C THR A 473 -3.63 22.23 -6.77
N PRO A 474 -3.09 21.05 -6.41
CA PRO A 474 -1.78 20.61 -6.89
C PRO A 474 -1.61 20.88 -8.38
N VAL A 475 -0.40 21.25 -8.79
CA VAL A 475 -0.11 21.52 -10.20
C VAL A 475 -0.31 20.25 -11.03
N GLY A 476 -0.64 20.42 -12.30
CA GLY A 476 -0.65 19.34 -13.28
C GLY A 476 -1.82 18.36 -13.18
N LEU A 477 -2.91 18.71 -12.49
CA LEU A 477 -4.05 17.81 -12.32
C LEU A 477 -5.04 17.79 -13.49
N TYR A 478 -4.82 18.66 -14.49
CA TYR A 478 -5.66 18.79 -15.69
C TYR A 478 -4.84 18.58 -16.98
N PRO A 479 -4.35 17.36 -17.28
CA PRO A 479 -3.55 17.09 -18.49
C PRO A 479 -4.27 17.45 -19.79
N GLN A 480 -5.61 17.37 -19.83
CA GLN A 480 -6.39 17.79 -21.00
C GLN A 480 -6.43 19.32 -21.18
N GLY A 481 -6.07 20.09 -20.15
CA GLY A 481 -5.91 21.54 -20.22
C GLY A 481 -4.54 22.01 -20.69
N ALA A 482 -3.64 21.07 -21.04
CA ALA A 482 -2.32 21.41 -21.53
C ALA A 482 -2.37 22.07 -22.92
N THR A 483 -1.37 22.89 -23.22
CA THR A 483 -1.09 23.34 -24.59
C THR A 483 -0.61 22.18 -25.46
N ALA A 484 -0.58 22.36 -26.78
CA ALA A 484 -0.04 21.37 -27.71
C ALA A 484 1.44 21.00 -27.42
N GLN A 485 2.21 21.91 -26.80
CA GLN A 485 3.58 21.70 -26.38
C GLN A 485 3.69 21.05 -25.00
N GLY A 486 2.58 20.94 -24.26
CA GLY A 486 2.51 20.30 -22.95
C GLY A 486 2.66 21.25 -21.75
N VAL A 487 2.52 22.57 -21.92
CA VAL A 487 2.49 23.50 -20.77
C VAL A 487 1.14 23.39 -20.09
N MET A 488 1.13 23.26 -18.77
CA MET A 488 -0.07 23.00 -17.98
C MET A 488 -0.41 24.16 -17.05
N ASP A 489 -1.67 24.21 -16.62
CA ASP A 489 -2.21 25.21 -15.69
C ASP A 489 -2.00 26.66 -16.15
N LEU A 490 -2.01 26.91 -17.46
CA LEU A 490 -1.99 28.28 -18.00
C LEU A 490 -3.36 28.96 -17.95
N ALA A 491 -4.42 28.20 -17.70
CA ALA A 491 -5.76 28.73 -17.39
C ALA A 491 -6.13 28.27 -15.98
N GLY A 492 -6.59 29.20 -15.14
CA GLY A 492 -7.05 28.94 -13.79
C GLY A 492 -5.92 28.61 -12.80
N ASN A 493 -6.28 27.99 -11.68
CA ASN A 493 -5.43 27.76 -10.51
C ASN A 493 -4.89 29.06 -9.89
N VAL A 494 -3.91 29.74 -10.48
CA VAL A 494 -3.39 31.03 -9.99
C VAL A 494 -3.10 31.99 -11.13
N TRP A 495 -3.35 33.28 -10.91
CA TRP A 495 -2.81 34.35 -11.75
C TRP A 495 -1.29 34.31 -11.69
N GLU A 496 -0.62 34.49 -12.84
CA GLU A 496 0.84 34.40 -12.92
C GLU A 496 1.49 35.74 -13.19
N TRP A 497 2.40 36.16 -12.31
CA TRP A 497 3.21 37.36 -12.50
C TRP A 497 4.04 37.32 -13.79
N CYS A 498 3.92 38.39 -14.59
CA CYS A 498 4.78 38.65 -15.74
C CYS A 498 5.89 39.67 -15.38
N LEU A 499 6.96 39.67 -16.17
CA LEU A 499 8.12 40.53 -15.92
C LEU A 499 7.80 42.02 -16.16
N ASN A 500 7.04 42.35 -17.20
CA ASN A 500 6.81 43.73 -17.63
C ASN A 500 5.73 44.47 -16.81
N THR A 501 5.83 45.79 -16.82
CA THR A 501 4.76 46.68 -16.35
C THR A 501 3.68 46.83 -17.43
N ASP A 502 2.53 47.37 -17.03
CA ASP A 502 1.47 47.78 -17.97
C ASP A 502 1.86 49.05 -18.76
N GLU A 503 2.60 49.96 -18.13
CA GLU A 503 2.88 51.30 -18.67
C GLU A 503 4.13 51.37 -19.59
N ASN A 504 5.03 50.39 -19.53
CA ASN A 504 6.31 50.44 -20.25
C ASN A 504 6.62 49.13 -20.98
N LEU A 505 5.96 48.95 -22.13
CA LEU A 505 6.13 47.79 -23.01
C LEU A 505 7.47 47.79 -23.78
N GLU A 506 8.11 48.96 -23.91
CA GLU A 506 9.41 49.11 -24.60
C GLU A 506 10.61 48.75 -23.69
N GLN A 507 10.42 48.74 -22.36
CA GLN A 507 11.43 48.31 -21.38
C GLN A 507 10.88 47.24 -20.43
N PRO A 508 10.61 46.02 -20.94
CA PRO A 508 9.95 44.96 -20.17
C PRO A 508 10.73 44.49 -18.94
N THR A 509 12.04 44.79 -18.87
CA THR A 509 12.93 44.40 -17.77
C THR A 509 13.09 45.50 -16.72
N SER A 510 12.35 46.62 -16.82
CA SER A 510 12.46 47.69 -15.83
C SER A 510 12.12 47.18 -14.43
N LEU A 511 13.02 47.44 -13.49
CA LEU A 511 12.89 47.12 -12.07
C LEU A 511 12.46 48.34 -11.25
N ASP A 512 12.47 49.53 -11.86
CA ASP A 512 12.23 50.81 -11.21
C ASP A 512 10.72 51.06 -11.09
N VAL A 513 10.11 50.37 -10.12
CA VAL A 513 8.70 50.50 -9.79
C VAL A 513 8.51 50.61 -8.29
N ASP A 514 7.77 51.63 -7.86
CA ASP A 514 7.27 51.71 -6.49
C ASP A 514 6.29 50.56 -6.22
N ALA A 515 6.43 49.84 -5.11
CA ALA A 515 5.58 48.68 -4.78
C ALA A 515 4.08 48.99 -4.70
N TRP A 516 3.72 50.25 -4.47
CA TRP A 516 2.37 50.71 -4.20
C TRP A 516 1.75 51.49 -5.37
N VAL A 517 2.53 51.77 -6.41
CA VAL A 517 2.07 52.52 -7.60
C VAL A 517 2.35 51.76 -8.91
N GLY A 518 3.42 50.94 -8.95
CA GLY A 518 3.79 50.19 -10.14
C GLY A 518 2.94 48.93 -10.34
N LEU A 519 2.07 48.97 -11.35
CA LEU A 519 1.24 47.85 -11.78
C LEU A 519 2.04 46.88 -12.65
N ARG A 520 2.01 45.60 -12.28
CA ARG A 520 2.59 44.50 -13.04
C ARG A 520 1.48 43.65 -13.62
N VAL A 521 1.72 43.17 -14.84
CA VAL A 521 0.76 42.33 -15.54
C VAL A 521 0.75 40.94 -14.91
N VAL A 522 -0.45 40.38 -14.80
CA VAL A 522 -0.68 38.97 -14.50
C VAL A 522 -1.54 38.33 -15.57
N ARG A 523 -1.33 37.04 -15.81
CA ARG A 523 -2.03 36.28 -16.86
C ARG A 523 -2.62 34.96 -16.34
N GLY A 524 -3.58 34.41 -17.09
CA GLY A 524 -4.10 33.05 -16.93
C GLY A 524 -5.32 32.88 -16.02
N GLY A 525 -5.68 33.90 -15.23
CA GLY A 525 -6.80 33.75 -14.30
C GLY A 525 -6.49 32.85 -13.11
N SER A 526 -7.48 32.56 -12.28
CA SER A 526 -7.30 31.72 -11.08
C SER A 526 -8.49 30.83 -10.79
N TRP A 527 -8.41 30.04 -9.72
CA TRP A 527 -9.51 29.20 -9.22
C TRP A 527 -10.79 29.97 -8.84
N LEU A 528 -10.74 31.30 -8.76
CA LEU A 528 -11.87 32.18 -8.41
C LEU A 528 -12.61 32.72 -9.64
N ASN A 529 -12.01 32.59 -10.81
CA ASN A 529 -12.42 33.34 -11.98
C ASN A 529 -13.35 32.52 -12.87
N ASP A 530 -14.30 33.22 -13.48
CA ASP A 530 -15.14 32.70 -14.54
C ASP A 530 -14.36 32.59 -15.87
N PRO A 531 -14.91 31.90 -16.88
CA PRO A 531 -14.21 31.59 -18.14
C PRO A 531 -13.70 32.79 -18.94
N ASP A 532 -14.24 34.00 -18.76
CA ASP A 532 -13.83 35.17 -19.54
C ASP A 532 -12.42 35.64 -19.14
N PHE A 533 -12.09 35.54 -17.86
CA PHE A 533 -10.77 35.88 -17.31
C PHE A 533 -9.71 34.78 -17.51
N LEU A 534 -10.11 33.63 -18.04
CA LEU A 534 -9.23 32.47 -18.25
C LEU A 534 -8.72 32.36 -19.69
N ARG A 535 -9.09 33.31 -20.56
CA ARG A 535 -8.62 33.34 -21.93
C ARG A 535 -7.11 33.61 -21.99
N SER A 536 -6.44 33.02 -22.97
CA SER A 536 -5.00 33.16 -23.24
C SER A 536 -4.59 34.61 -23.51
N SER A 537 -5.52 35.45 -23.99
CA SER A 537 -5.31 36.87 -24.25
C SER A 537 -5.69 37.78 -23.09
N ASP A 538 -6.50 37.30 -22.15
CA ASP A 538 -6.99 38.11 -21.03
C ASP A 538 -5.83 38.52 -20.12
N ARG A 539 -5.90 39.76 -19.62
CA ARG A 539 -4.85 40.37 -18.82
C ARG A 539 -5.44 41.09 -17.62
N ASN A 540 -4.78 40.97 -16.49
CA ASN A 540 -5.10 41.75 -15.30
C ASN A 540 -3.82 42.37 -14.72
N ARG A 541 -3.97 43.22 -13.71
CA ARG A 541 -2.87 43.98 -13.13
C ARG A 541 -3.04 44.16 -11.63
N PHE A 542 -1.93 43.96 -10.93
CA PHE A 542 -1.85 44.16 -9.50
C PHE A 542 -0.60 44.98 -9.18
N THR A 543 -0.59 45.64 -8.02
CA THR A 543 0.60 46.38 -7.58
C THR A 543 1.73 45.39 -7.31
N SER A 544 2.97 45.79 -7.55
CA SER A 544 4.13 44.89 -7.43
C SER A 544 4.30 44.26 -6.04
N GLY A 545 3.79 44.92 -4.99
CA GLY A 545 3.77 44.40 -3.61
C GLY A 545 2.52 43.59 -3.24
N SER A 546 1.53 43.45 -4.15
CA SER A 546 0.30 42.69 -3.88
C SER A 546 0.59 41.22 -3.64
N ARG A 547 -0.17 40.63 -2.73
CA ARG A 547 -0.19 39.19 -2.45
C ARG A 547 -1.63 38.73 -2.32
N SER A 548 -1.92 37.55 -2.83
CA SER A 548 -3.24 36.95 -2.64
C SER A 548 -3.20 35.43 -2.82
N SER A 549 -4.25 34.77 -2.32
CA SER A 549 -4.39 33.31 -2.36
C SER A 549 -4.68 32.72 -3.73
N PHE A 550 -4.67 33.58 -4.74
CA PHE A 550 -4.90 33.28 -6.14
C PHE A 550 -3.78 33.80 -7.04
N LEU A 551 -2.69 34.32 -6.47
CA LEU A 551 -1.64 35.01 -7.19
C LEU A 551 -0.28 34.33 -6.96
N GLY A 552 0.28 33.78 -8.03
CA GLY A 552 1.54 33.04 -8.06
C GLY A 552 2.40 33.43 -9.26
N PHE A 553 3.26 32.51 -9.72
CA PHE A 553 4.14 32.78 -10.86
C PHE A 553 4.70 31.51 -11.50
N ARG A 554 5.24 31.68 -12.71
CA ARG A 554 5.88 30.66 -13.53
C ARG A 554 7.22 31.16 -14.03
N LEU A 555 8.13 30.24 -14.31
CA LEU A 555 9.47 30.55 -14.80
C LEU A 555 9.55 30.49 -16.32
N ALA A 556 10.38 31.36 -16.88
CA ALA A 556 10.86 31.31 -18.25
C ALA A 556 12.40 31.30 -18.27
N GLN A 557 12.97 30.66 -19.29
CA GLN A 557 14.39 30.62 -19.55
C GLN A 557 14.65 31.07 -21.00
N GLY A 558 15.48 32.09 -21.17
CA GLY A 558 15.91 32.55 -22.49
C GLY A 558 16.95 31.62 -23.13
N THR A 559 17.04 31.61 -24.45
CA THR A 559 18.23 31.12 -25.15
C THR A 559 19.37 32.11 -24.95
N ARG A 560 20.54 31.64 -24.47
CA ARG A 560 21.76 32.45 -24.33
C ARG A 560 22.15 33.15 -25.64
#